data_AF-A0A4D9EC17-F1
#
_entry.id   AF-A0A4D9EC17-F1
#
_cell.length_a   1.000
_cell.length_b   1.000
_cell.length_c   1.000
_cell.angle_alpha   90.00
_cell.angle_beta   90.00
_cell.angle_gamma   90.00
#
_symmetry.space_group_name_H-M   'P 1'
#
loop_
_entity.id
_entity.type
_entity.pdbx_description
1 polymer ?
#
loop_
_entity_poly.entity_id
_entity_poly.type
_entity_poly.pdbx_seq_one_letter_code
_entity_poly.pdbx_strand_id
1 'polypeptide(L)'
;MLSRLGLRAAPAALKSLAPSLSVGVLHASRPFHTGQHCLAPLPPLPETGGQVRHGLIPEEFFQFLYPKTGVTGPYVLGTGLLFYLLSKEIYIVNHETITGACMVGVLIYIVKKYGADVAAFADSLNEEKVARVLAVKNDSINHLESIIEQEKKEQWRVEGRSYLFDAKRNNIAMLLETNYRERLLTVYNEVKKRLDYQIAVQQLTRRKEQDHMINWIEKNVVQSITAQQLPVEETMGSWSSKNNHKSHPAPSSPAAITASASTSSSTTTVVMITRVKSIFDK
;
A
#
# COMPACT_ATOMS: atom_id res chain seq x y z
N MET A 1 -44.70 20.72 -17.35
CA MET A 1 -45.44 21.74 -16.60
C MET A 1 -45.85 21.14 -15.26
N LEU A 2 -45.50 21.84 -14.17
CA LEU A 2 -46.19 21.87 -12.85
C LEU A 2 -46.33 20.52 -12.11
N SER A 3 -45.80 20.26 -10.90
CA SER A 3 -45.50 21.18 -9.80
C SER A 3 -44.52 20.56 -8.80
N ARG A 4 -43.64 21.42 -8.27
CA ARG A 4 -42.88 21.25 -7.04
C ARG A 4 -43.70 21.78 -5.87
N LEU A 5 -43.82 21.01 -4.79
CA LEU A 5 -43.98 21.48 -3.41
C LEU A 5 -43.11 20.52 -2.58
N GLY A 6 -42.05 20.89 -1.88
CA GLY A 6 -41.77 22.17 -1.24
C GLY A 6 -42.21 22.14 0.22
N LEU A 7 -41.65 21.25 1.04
CA LEU A 7 -41.75 21.36 2.49
C LEU A 7 -40.40 21.02 3.13
N ARG A 8 -39.62 22.10 3.32
CA ARG A 8 -38.44 22.18 4.18
C ARG A 8 -38.75 23.22 5.26
N ALA A 9 -39.05 22.75 6.46
CA ALA A 9 -38.96 23.42 7.77
C ALA A 9 -39.48 22.38 8.80
N ALA A 10 -38.84 22.02 9.91
CA ALA A 10 -37.67 22.56 10.61
C ALA A 10 -37.00 21.43 11.44
N PRO A 11 -35.70 21.55 11.77
CA PRO A 11 -34.97 20.65 12.65
C PRO A 11 -35.10 21.13 14.10
N ALA A 12 -36.04 20.60 14.87
CA ALA A 12 -36.18 20.96 16.29
C ALA A 12 -36.94 19.89 17.09
N ALA A 13 -36.43 18.66 17.13
CA ALA A 13 -36.85 17.67 18.13
C ALA A 13 -35.77 16.62 18.46
N LEU A 14 -34.50 16.91 18.15
CA LEU A 14 -33.35 16.18 18.69
C LEU A 14 -32.79 16.97 19.88
N LYS A 15 -33.42 16.84 21.05
CA LYS A 15 -32.88 17.32 22.34
C LYS A 15 -33.70 16.81 23.53
N SER A 16 -33.81 15.49 23.70
CA SER A 16 -33.93 14.92 25.03
C SER A 16 -33.60 13.43 25.05
N LEU A 17 -32.62 13.12 25.89
CA LEU A 17 -32.11 11.82 26.35
C LEU A 17 -30.96 11.20 25.57
N ALA A 18 -29.87 11.07 26.34
CA ALA A 18 -28.53 10.65 26.03
C ALA A 18 -28.39 9.11 25.98
N PRO A 19 -27.21 8.58 25.60
CA PRO A 19 -27.03 7.26 25.02
C PRO A 19 -26.75 6.19 26.08
N SER A 20 -27.35 5.01 25.91
CA SER A 20 -26.88 3.79 26.54
C SER A 20 -26.74 2.72 25.48
N LEU A 21 -25.49 2.36 25.20
CA LEU A 21 -25.12 1.12 24.53
C LEU A 21 -25.87 -0.05 25.17
N SER A 22 -26.67 -0.74 24.37
CA SER A 22 -26.82 -2.18 24.51
C SER A 22 -26.76 -2.77 23.12
N VAL A 23 -25.59 -3.31 22.79
CA VAL A 23 -25.41 -4.38 21.80
C VAL A 23 -26.33 -5.52 22.24
N GLY A 24 -27.58 -5.43 21.82
CA GLY A 24 -28.67 -6.30 22.21
C GLY A 24 -29.10 -7.08 21.00
N VAL A 25 -28.57 -8.30 20.90
CA VAL A 25 -29.20 -9.46 20.27
C VAL A 25 -29.77 -9.15 18.88
N LEU A 26 -28.97 -9.42 17.84
CA LEU A 26 -29.55 -9.83 16.56
C LEU A 26 -30.47 -11.00 16.87
N HIS A 27 -31.76 -10.70 16.97
CA HIS A 27 -32.82 -11.69 17.01
C HIS A 27 -32.69 -12.39 15.66
N ALA A 28 -31.96 -13.51 15.65
CA ALA A 28 -32.03 -14.49 14.60
C ALA A 28 -33.46 -15.01 14.66
N SER A 29 -34.37 -14.28 14.04
CA SER A 29 -35.72 -14.71 13.78
C SER A 29 -35.55 -16.00 13.00
N ARG A 30 -35.62 -17.15 13.67
CA ARG A 30 -35.77 -18.43 13.00
C ARG A 30 -36.96 -18.22 12.06
N PRO A 31 -36.78 -18.29 10.73
CA PRO A 31 -37.93 -18.19 9.86
C PRO A 31 -38.85 -19.33 10.26
N PHE A 32 -39.99 -18.98 10.84
CA PHE A 32 -41.08 -19.92 11.03
C PHE A 32 -41.33 -20.59 9.68
N HIS A 33 -41.45 -21.91 9.69
CA HIS A 33 -41.60 -22.80 8.55
C HIS A 33 -42.77 -22.39 7.61
N THR A 34 -42.53 -21.42 6.74
CA THR A 34 -43.30 -21.16 5.52
C THR A 34 -42.39 -21.09 4.29
N GLY A 35 -41.15 -21.58 4.41
CA GLY A 35 -40.27 -21.88 3.28
C GLY A 35 -40.59 -23.28 2.74
N GLN A 36 -40.58 -23.44 1.42
CA GLN A 36 -40.75 -24.75 0.77
C GLN A 36 -39.85 -25.79 1.43
N HIS A 37 -40.42 -26.91 1.88
CA HIS A 37 -39.69 -27.98 2.59
C HIS A 37 -38.46 -28.50 1.83
N CYS A 38 -38.37 -28.29 0.51
CA CYS A 38 -37.23 -28.70 -0.31
C CYS A 38 -35.97 -27.82 -0.16
N LEU A 39 -36.06 -26.65 0.48
CA LEU A 39 -34.94 -25.73 0.70
C LEU A 39 -34.36 -25.80 2.12
N ALA A 40 -34.88 -26.70 2.95
CA ALA A 40 -34.31 -26.92 4.27
C ALA A 40 -32.91 -27.57 4.14
N PRO A 41 -31.91 -27.15 4.93
CA PRO A 41 -30.63 -27.84 4.98
C PRO A 41 -30.85 -29.30 5.40
N LEU A 42 -30.62 -30.22 4.47
CA LEU A 42 -30.67 -31.65 4.75
C LEU A 42 -29.36 -32.07 5.44
N PRO A 43 -29.42 -33.03 6.38
CA PRO A 43 -28.19 -33.63 6.89
C PRO A 43 -27.40 -34.25 5.73
N PRO A 44 -26.06 -34.24 5.78
CA PRO A 44 -25.25 -34.88 4.77
C PRO A 44 -25.55 -36.38 4.71
N LEU A 45 -25.44 -36.96 3.52
CA LEU A 45 -25.55 -38.41 3.37
C LEU A 45 -24.40 -39.10 4.13
N PRO A 46 -24.65 -40.25 4.78
CA PRO A 46 -23.57 -41.05 5.34
C PRO A 46 -22.63 -41.52 4.22
N GLU A 47 -21.32 -41.48 4.49
CA GLU A 47 -20.26 -41.86 3.54
C GLU A 47 -20.33 -43.34 3.11
N THR A 48 -20.80 -44.22 4.01
CA THR A 48 -20.91 -45.65 3.75
C THR A 48 -22.35 -46.14 3.93
N GLY A 49 -22.80 -46.95 2.98
CA GLY A 49 -24.07 -47.67 3.07
C GLY A 49 -23.97 -48.90 3.99
N GLY A 50 -25.13 -49.47 4.34
CA GLY A 50 -25.20 -50.73 5.07
C GLY A 50 -24.55 -51.88 4.31
N GLN A 51 -23.83 -52.75 5.02
CA GLN A 51 -23.14 -53.88 4.41
C GLN A 51 -24.14 -54.94 3.94
N VAL A 52 -23.92 -55.49 2.74
CA VAL A 52 -24.78 -56.51 2.13
C VAL A 52 -23.93 -57.72 1.74
N ARG A 53 -24.37 -58.92 2.15
CA ARG A 53 -23.76 -60.19 1.72
C ARG A 53 -24.49 -60.75 0.50
N HIS A 54 -23.75 -61.37 -0.42
CA HIS A 54 -24.27 -62.00 -1.65
C HIS A 54 -25.10 -61.07 -2.56
N GLY A 55 -24.98 -59.75 -2.40
CA GLY A 55 -25.65 -58.74 -3.23
C GLY A 55 -27.12 -58.50 -2.91
N LEU A 56 -27.82 -59.41 -2.21
CA LEU A 56 -29.25 -59.31 -1.92
C LEU A 56 -29.58 -59.21 -0.42
N ILE A 57 -28.81 -59.87 0.46
CA ILE A 57 -29.20 -60.06 1.86
C ILE A 57 -28.36 -59.10 2.74
N PRO A 58 -28.99 -58.18 3.48
CA PRO A 58 -28.27 -57.23 4.33
C PRO A 58 -27.61 -57.93 5.53
N GLU A 59 -26.49 -57.39 6.01
CA GLU A 59 -25.79 -57.89 7.20
C GLU A 59 -26.70 -57.90 8.44
N GLU A 60 -27.61 -56.94 8.53
CA GLU A 60 -28.59 -56.84 9.62
C GLU A 60 -29.42 -58.12 9.80
N PHE A 61 -29.72 -58.83 8.70
CA PHE A 61 -30.42 -60.12 8.77
C PHE A 61 -29.55 -61.22 9.38
N PHE A 62 -28.25 -61.22 9.09
CA PHE A 62 -27.29 -62.14 9.70
C PHE A 62 -27.12 -61.81 11.19
N GLN A 63 -27.01 -60.53 11.54
CA GLN A 63 -26.87 -60.08 12.92
C GLN A 63 -28.10 -60.43 13.77
N PHE A 64 -29.29 -60.35 13.18
CA PHE A 64 -30.53 -60.75 13.85
C PHE A 64 -30.54 -62.24 14.24
N LEU A 65 -30.04 -63.12 13.37
CA LEU A 65 -30.03 -64.57 13.59
C LEU A 65 -28.78 -65.07 14.33
N TYR A 66 -27.70 -64.29 14.32
CA TYR A 66 -26.42 -64.61 14.97
C TYR A 66 -26.54 -65.07 16.44
N PRO A 67 -27.28 -64.39 17.34
CA PRO A 67 -27.36 -64.80 18.74
C PRO A 67 -28.10 -66.13 18.98
N LYS A 68 -28.83 -66.64 17.99
CA LYS A 68 -29.62 -67.88 18.12
C LYS A 68 -28.99 -69.07 17.41
N THR A 69 -28.44 -68.84 16.23
CA THR A 69 -28.00 -69.92 15.33
C THR A 69 -26.55 -69.78 14.88
N GLY A 70 -25.83 -68.77 15.39
CA GLY A 70 -24.46 -68.46 14.99
C GLY A 70 -24.33 -68.04 13.52
N VAL A 71 -23.10 -68.01 13.01
CA VAL A 71 -22.80 -67.60 11.62
C VAL A 71 -23.44 -68.51 10.58
N THR A 72 -23.53 -69.82 10.86
CA THR A 72 -24.04 -70.81 9.92
C THR A 72 -25.56 -70.79 9.79
N GLY A 73 -26.26 -70.24 10.77
CA GLY A 73 -27.73 -70.21 10.81
C GLY A 73 -28.39 -69.67 9.56
N PRO A 74 -28.10 -68.42 9.15
CA PRO A 74 -28.67 -67.84 7.93
C PRO A 74 -28.36 -68.65 6.66
N TYR A 75 -27.18 -69.28 6.57
CA TYR A 75 -26.80 -70.10 5.42
C TYR A 75 -27.61 -71.40 5.37
N VAL A 76 -27.77 -72.09 6.51
CA VAL A 76 -28.57 -73.31 6.62
C VAL A 76 -30.06 -73.00 6.42
N LEU A 77 -30.53 -71.84 6.87
CA LEU A 77 -31.88 -71.36 6.57
C LEU A 77 -32.05 -71.16 5.06
N GLY A 78 -31.12 -70.47 4.40
CA GLY A 78 -31.19 -70.23 2.96
C GLY A 78 -31.20 -71.51 2.13
N THR A 79 -30.30 -72.46 2.42
CA THR A 79 -30.27 -73.76 1.73
C THR A 79 -31.48 -74.61 2.06
N GLY A 80 -31.95 -74.61 3.31
CA GLY A 80 -33.16 -75.29 3.74
C GLY A 80 -34.42 -74.76 3.07
N LEU A 81 -34.54 -73.43 2.92
CA LEU A 81 -35.64 -72.79 2.21
C LEU A 81 -35.64 -73.15 0.72
N LEU A 82 -34.46 -73.13 0.08
CA LEU A 82 -34.33 -73.55 -1.33
C LEU A 82 -34.75 -75.02 -1.52
N PHE A 83 -34.30 -75.93 -0.66
CA PHE A 83 -34.67 -77.35 -0.74
C PHE A 83 -36.15 -77.57 -0.43
N TYR A 84 -36.74 -76.80 0.48
CA TYR A 84 -38.17 -76.83 0.77
C TYR A 84 -38.99 -76.40 -0.44
N LEU A 85 -38.61 -75.31 -1.14
CA LEU A 85 -39.30 -74.83 -2.34
C LEU A 85 -39.29 -75.86 -3.47
N LEU A 86 -38.17 -76.57 -3.64
CA LEU A 86 -38.04 -77.65 -4.62
C LEU A 86 -38.83 -78.91 -4.21
N SER A 87 -38.72 -79.33 -2.94
CA SER A 87 -39.39 -80.53 -2.42
C SER A 87 -40.92 -80.40 -2.36
N LYS A 88 -41.44 -79.18 -2.20
CA LYS A 88 -42.88 -78.90 -2.21
C LYS A 88 -43.41 -78.46 -3.57
N GLU A 89 -42.58 -78.52 -4.61
CA GLU A 89 -42.92 -78.10 -5.98
C GLU A 89 -43.51 -76.67 -6.06
N ILE A 90 -43.22 -75.83 -5.07
CA ILE A 90 -43.58 -74.41 -5.08
C ILE A 90 -42.73 -73.69 -6.15
N TYR A 91 -41.51 -74.19 -6.37
CA TYR A 91 -40.66 -73.81 -7.49
C TYR A 91 -40.55 -74.98 -8.49
N ILE A 92 -41.26 -74.87 -9.62
CA ILE A 92 -41.30 -75.90 -10.68
C ILE A 92 -40.15 -75.66 -11.67
N VAL A 93 -39.30 -76.67 -11.88
CA VAL A 93 -38.16 -76.60 -12.80
C VAL A 93 -38.63 -76.76 -14.25
N ASN A 94 -38.98 -75.63 -14.87
CA ASN A 94 -39.33 -75.54 -16.30
C ASN A 94 -38.13 -75.07 -17.15
N HIS A 95 -38.25 -75.12 -18.48
CA HIS A 95 -37.23 -74.58 -19.40
C HIS A 95 -36.88 -73.11 -19.11
N GLU A 96 -37.84 -72.30 -18.64
CA GLU A 96 -37.60 -70.92 -18.25
C GLU A 96 -36.67 -70.76 -17.03
N THR A 97 -36.63 -71.74 -16.12
CA THR A 97 -35.75 -71.68 -14.94
C THR A 97 -34.27 -71.81 -15.33
N ILE A 98 -33.98 -72.57 -16.38
CA ILE A 98 -32.64 -72.69 -16.95
C ILE A 98 -32.23 -71.37 -17.60
N THR A 99 -33.13 -70.74 -18.37
CA THR A 99 -32.89 -69.41 -18.95
C THR A 99 -32.68 -68.34 -17.86
N GLY A 100 -33.49 -68.37 -16.79
CA GLY A 100 -33.35 -67.47 -15.64
C GLY A 100 -32.00 -67.62 -14.93
N ALA A 101 -31.53 -68.86 -14.72
CA ALA A 101 -30.21 -69.12 -14.12
C ALA A 101 -29.07 -68.56 -14.98
N CYS A 102 -29.14 -68.71 -16.32
CA CYS A 102 -28.18 -68.09 -17.24
C CYS A 102 -28.21 -66.56 -17.17
N MET A 103 -29.40 -65.96 -17.11
CA MET A 103 -29.57 -64.49 -17.00
C MET A 103 -28.96 -63.94 -15.71
N VAL A 104 -29.21 -64.60 -14.57
CA VAL A 104 -28.60 -64.23 -13.27
C VAL A 104 -27.07 -64.34 -13.34
N GLY A 105 -26.55 -65.39 -13.98
CA GLY A 105 -25.11 -65.56 -14.19
C GLY A 105 -24.47 -64.41 -14.98
N VAL A 106 -25.11 -63.97 -16.06
CA VAL A 106 -24.65 -62.81 -16.86
C VAL A 106 -24.71 -61.51 -16.05
N LEU A 107 -25.77 -61.29 -15.28
CA LEU A 107 -25.88 -60.10 -14.41
C LEU A 107 -24.76 -60.05 -13.37
N ILE A 108 -24.48 -61.17 -12.70
CA ILE A 108 -23.37 -61.26 -11.73
C ILE A 108 -22.02 -60.97 -12.41
N TYR A 109 -21.82 -61.48 -13.64
CA TYR A 109 -20.61 -61.22 -14.42
C TYR A 109 -20.46 -59.73 -14.75
N ILE A 110 -21.51 -59.07 -15.24
CA ILE A 110 -21.49 -57.64 -15.57
C ILE A 110 -21.19 -56.80 -14.32
N VAL A 111 -21.86 -57.05 -13.20
CA VAL A 111 -21.65 -56.30 -11.94
C VAL A 111 -20.23 -56.49 -11.44
N LYS A 112 -19.67 -57.71 -11.50
CA LYS A 112 -18.28 -57.95 -11.09
C LYS A 112 -17.25 -57.32 -12.00
N LYS A 113 -17.48 -57.30 -13.32
CA LYS A 113 -16.49 -56.81 -14.30
C LYS A 113 -16.56 -55.28 -14.44
N TYR A 114 -17.75 -54.70 -14.53
CA TYR A 114 -17.94 -53.28 -14.81
C TYR A 114 -18.36 -52.45 -13.59
N GLY A 115 -18.62 -53.08 -12.43
CA GLY A 115 -19.07 -52.35 -11.24
C GLY A 115 -18.09 -51.29 -10.75
N ALA A 116 -16.78 -51.57 -10.78
CA ALA A 116 -15.76 -50.61 -10.37
C ALA A 116 -15.70 -49.38 -11.30
N ASP A 117 -15.77 -49.60 -12.61
CA ASP A 117 -15.72 -48.52 -13.61
C ASP A 117 -16.96 -47.61 -13.49
N VAL A 118 -18.14 -48.19 -13.27
CA VAL A 118 -19.40 -47.44 -13.09
C VAL A 118 -19.38 -46.65 -11.77
N ALA A 119 -18.84 -47.22 -10.69
CA ALA A 119 -18.69 -46.53 -9.42
C ALA A 119 -17.76 -45.32 -9.55
N ALA A 120 -16.57 -45.50 -10.14
CA ALA A 120 -15.63 -44.41 -10.38
C ALA A 120 -16.22 -43.32 -11.28
N PHE A 121 -17.01 -43.70 -12.29
CA PHE A 121 -17.73 -42.73 -13.11
C PHE A 121 -18.76 -41.92 -12.32
N ALA A 122 -19.56 -42.58 -11.46
CA ALA A 122 -20.52 -41.89 -10.60
C ALA A 122 -19.84 -40.90 -9.64
N ASP A 123 -18.70 -41.30 -9.05
CA ASP A 123 -17.92 -40.44 -8.15
C ASP A 123 -17.35 -39.23 -8.89
N SER A 124 -16.78 -39.41 -10.08
CA SER A 124 -16.25 -38.30 -10.89
C SER A 124 -17.33 -37.28 -11.28
N LEU A 125 -18.56 -37.71 -11.57
CA LEU A 125 -19.67 -36.80 -11.86
C LEU A 125 -20.08 -35.98 -10.63
N ASN A 126 -19.97 -36.55 -9.43
CA ASN A 126 -20.24 -35.82 -8.20
C ASN A 126 -19.12 -34.82 -7.90
N GLU A 127 -17.87 -35.23 -8.06
CA GLU A 127 -16.71 -34.37 -7.89
C GLU A 127 -16.71 -33.18 -8.86
N GLU A 128 -17.06 -33.39 -10.14
CA GLU A 128 -17.16 -32.30 -11.12
C GLU A 128 -18.24 -31.28 -10.73
N LYS A 129 -19.40 -31.75 -10.25
CA LYS A 129 -20.48 -30.86 -9.78
C LYS A 129 -20.03 -30.03 -8.59
N VAL A 130 -19.38 -30.66 -7.61
CA VAL A 130 -18.85 -29.96 -6.44
C VAL A 130 -17.76 -28.97 -6.86
N ALA A 131 -16.82 -29.37 -7.70
CA ALA A 131 -15.74 -28.52 -8.21
C ALA A 131 -16.27 -27.30 -8.97
N ARG A 132 -17.29 -27.48 -9.82
CA ARG A 132 -17.94 -26.39 -10.55
C ARG A 132 -18.60 -25.39 -9.61
N VAL A 133 -19.34 -25.88 -8.61
CA VAL A 133 -19.99 -25.02 -7.61
C VAL A 133 -18.95 -24.27 -6.78
N LEU A 134 -17.86 -24.93 -6.37
CA LEU A 134 -16.77 -24.30 -5.65
C LEU A 134 -16.04 -23.26 -6.50
N ALA A 135 -15.81 -23.53 -7.79
CA ALA A 135 -15.18 -22.59 -8.70
C ALA A 135 -16.01 -21.32 -8.86
N VAL A 136 -17.32 -21.44 -9.10
CA VAL A 136 -18.24 -20.29 -9.20
C VAL A 136 -18.30 -19.50 -7.89
N LYS A 137 -18.33 -20.19 -6.75
CA LYS A 137 -18.29 -19.55 -5.43
C LYS A 137 -16.99 -18.76 -5.24
N ASN A 138 -15.84 -19.37 -5.54
CA ASN A 138 -14.54 -18.73 -5.37
C ASN A 138 -14.36 -17.55 -6.33
N ASP A 139 -14.80 -17.68 -7.58
CA ASP A 139 -14.78 -16.59 -8.55
C ASP A 139 -15.64 -15.41 -8.07
N SER A 140 -16.83 -15.70 -7.52
CA SER A 140 -17.70 -14.68 -6.91
C SER A 140 -17.03 -13.99 -5.71
N ILE A 141 -16.37 -14.75 -4.83
CA ILE A 141 -15.65 -14.20 -3.67
C ILE A 141 -14.51 -13.29 -4.15
N ASN A 142 -13.67 -13.77 -5.06
CA ASN A 142 -12.56 -13.00 -5.62
C ASN A 142 -13.05 -11.72 -6.32
N HIS A 143 -14.16 -11.81 -7.05
CA HIS A 143 -14.77 -10.65 -7.69
C HIS A 143 -15.22 -9.62 -6.66
N LEU A 144 -15.92 -10.04 -5.60
CA LEU A 144 -16.35 -9.15 -4.52
C LEU A 144 -15.16 -8.53 -3.77
N GLU A 145 -14.11 -9.32 -3.51
CA GLU A 145 -12.87 -8.82 -2.90
C GLU A 145 -12.21 -7.75 -3.77
N SER A 146 -12.13 -7.97 -5.08
CA SER A 146 -11.56 -7.00 -6.02
C SER A 146 -12.36 -5.68 -6.04
N ILE A 147 -13.69 -5.74 -5.95
CA ILE A 147 -14.55 -4.56 -5.85
C ILE A 147 -14.29 -3.83 -4.53
N ILE A 148 -14.18 -4.54 -3.41
CA ILE A 148 -13.88 -3.94 -2.10
C ILE A 148 -12.53 -3.23 -2.11
N GLU A 149 -11.51 -3.81 -2.76
CA GLU A 149 -10.21 -3.16 -2.89
C GLU A 149 -10.26 -1.91 -3.76
N GLN A 150 -11.02 -1.95 -4.86
CA GLN A 150 -11.21 -0.78 -5.72
C GLN A 150 -11.93 0.34 -4.97
N GLU A 151 -13.01 0.03 -4.26
CA GLU A 151 -13.76 0.99 -3.46
C GLU A 151 -12.87 1.62 -2.37
N LYS A 152 -12.04 0.83 -1.67
CA LYS A 152 -11.07 1.37 -0.70
C LYS A 152 -10.07 2.32 -1.34
N LYS A 153 -9.58 2.01 -2.55
CA LYS A 153 -8.69 2.91 -3.30
C LYS A 153 -9.41 4.20 -3.68
N GLU A 154 -10.69 4.15 -4.02
CA GLU A 154 -11.48 5.34 -4.32
C GLU A 154 -11.74 6.20 -3.09
N GLN A 155 -12.08 5.59 -1.95
CA GLN A 155 -12.20 6.29 -0.67
C GLN A 155 -10.90 7.01 -0.30
N TRP A 156 -9.75 6.32 -0.43
CA TRP A 156 -8.43 6.92 -0.22
C TRP A 156 -8.15 8.11 -1.16
N ARG A 157 -8.56 8.01 -2.44
CA ARG A 157 -8.44 9.13 -3.40
C ARG A 157 -9.32 10.31 -3.03
N VAL A 158 -10.51 10.06 -2.50
CA VAL A 158 -11.43 11.12 -2.04
C VAL A 158 -10.86 11.84 -0.82
N GLU A 159 -10.32 11.10 0.16
CA GLU A 159 -9.61 11.66 1.30
C GLU A 159 -8.39 12.49 0.85
N GLY A 160 -7.65 12.01 -0.16
CA GLY A 160 -6.53 12.73 -0.79
C GLY A 160 -6.88 14.11 -1.36
N ARG A 161 -8.15 14.33 -1.73
CA ARG A 161 -8.58 15.57 -2.39
C ARG A 161 -8.54 16.79 -1.47
N SER A 162 -8.77 16.62 -0.17
CA SER A 162 -8.68 17.71 0.80
C SER A 162 -7.25 18.24 0.90
N TYR A 163 -6.26 17.35 0.98
CA TYR A 163 -4.84 17.71 1.00
C TYR A 163 -4.41 18.49 -0.23
N LEU A 164 -4.93 18.15 -1.41
CA LEU A 164 -4.64 18.90 -2.64
C LEU A 164 -5.17 20.34 -2.56
N PHE A 165 -6.37 20.55 -2.01
CA PHE A 165 -6.92 21.89 -1.84
C PHE A 165 -6.19 22.67 -0.74
N ASP A 166 -5.76 22.02 0.33
CA ASP A 166 -4.97 22.63 1.40
C ASP A 166 -3.61 23.07 0.90
N ALA A 167 -2.91 22.22 0.14
CA ALA A 167 -1.64 22.56 -0.49
C ALA A 167 -1.79 23.77 -1.43
N LYS A 168 -2.86 23.84 -2.23
CA LYS A 168 -3.14 24.98 -3.11
C LYS A 168 -3.39 26.26 -2.32
N ARG A 169 -4.22 26.21 -1.26
CA ARG A 169 -4.49 27.36 -0.40
C ARG A 169 -3.22 27.87 0.27
N ASN A 170 -2.40 26.97 0.82
CA ASN A 170 -1.13 27.30 1.46
C ASN A 170 -0.11 27.87 0.47
N ASN A 171 -0.04 27.35 -0.76
CA ASN A 171 0.84 27.89 -1.80
C ASN A 171 0.46 29.33 -2.15
N ILE A 172 -0.83 29.61 -2.35
CA ILE A 172 -1.31 30.98 -2.62
C ILE A 172 -1.00 31.90 -1.43
N ALA A 173 -1.26 31.46 -0.20
CA ALA A 173 -0.95 32.25 1.00
C ALA A 173 0.55 32.57 1.10
N MET A 174 1.42 31.58 0.86
CA MET A 174 2.86 31.77 0.84
C MET A 174 3.30 32.73 -0.27
N LEU A 175 2.74 32.62 -1.47
CA LEU A 175 3.06 33.52 -2.58
C LEU A 175 2.68 34.97 -2.26
N LEU A 176 1.52 35.19 -1.63
CA LEU A 176 1.09 36.51 -1.20
C LEU A 176 2.02 37.11 -0.14
N GLU A 177 2.43 36.32 0.86
CA GLU A 177 3.40 36.74 1.88
C GLU A 177 4.78 37.05 1.28
N THR A 178 5.25 36.23 0.34
CA THR A 178 6.52 36.47 -0.35
C THR A 178 6.47 37.79 -1.14
N ASN A 179 5.41 38.01 -1.93
CA ASN A 179 5.23 39.27 -2.66
C ASN A 179 5.19 40.48 -1.72
N TYR A 180 4.52 40.35 -0.58
CA TYR A 180 4.46 41.42 0.42
C TYR A 180 5.86 41.74 0.99
N ARG A 181 6.62 40.70 1.38
CA ARG A 181 8.00 40.87 1.88
C ARG A 181 8.94 41.42 0.82
N GLU A 182 8.83 40.98 -0.44
CA GLU A 182 9.62 41.52 -1.55
C GLU A 182 9.36 43.02 -1.76
N ARG A 183 8.10 43.46 -1.70
CA ARG A 183 7.75 44.88 -1.79
C ARG A 183 8.37 45.69 -0.64
N LEU A 184 8.28 45.19 0.60
CA LEU A 184 8.91 45.84 1.76
C LEU A 184 10.44 45.89 1.64
N LEU A 185 11.07 44.79 1.21
CA LEU A 185 12.52 44.73 0.99
C LEU A 185 12.96 45.67 -0.12
N THR A 186 12.16 45.82 -1.18
CA THR A 186 12.45 46.76 -2.26
C THR A 186 12.48 48.19 -1.73
N VAL A 187 11.47 48.60 -0.96
CA VAL A 187 11.43 49.93 -0.34
C VAL A 187 12.60 50.12 0.62
N TYR A 188 12.89 49.13 1.47
CA TYR A 188 14.03 49.17 2.39
C TYR A 188 15.36 49.35 1.64
N ASN A 189 15.59 48.57 0.58
CA ASN A 189 16.80 48.65 -0.23
C ASN A 189 16.94 50.00 -0.94
N GLU A 190 15.85 50.59 -1.45
CA GLU A 190 15.86 51.92 -2.06
C GLU A 190 16.21 53.02 -1.05
N VAL A 191 15.65 52.98 0.16
CA VAL A 191 15.99 53.93 1.23
C VAL A 191 17.46 53.77 1.64
N LYS A 192 17.91 52.53 1.86
CA LYS A 192 19.30 52.23 2.18
C LYS A 192 20.25 52.73 1.10
N LYS A 193 19.92 52.52 -0.18
CA LYS A 193 20.73 52.98 -1.32
C LYS A 193 20.91 54.49 -1.34
N ARG A 194 19.88 55.27 -0.97
CA ARG A 194 19.98 56.73 -0.85
C ARG A 194 20.88 57.16 0.30
N LEU A 195 20.79 56.48 1.44
CA LEU A 195 21.65 56.75 2.60
C LEU A 195 23.12 56.38 2.30
N ASP A 196 23.35 55.20 1.74
CA ASP A 196 24.67 54.72 1.32
C ASP A 196 25.29 55.67 0.29
N TYR A 197 24.47 56.21 -0.63
CA TYR A 197 24.92 57.22 -1.59
C TYR A 197 25.42 58.50 -0.89
N GLN A 198 24.69 59.01 0.11
CA GLN A 198 25.12 60.19 0.87
C GLN A 198 26.43 59.93 1.61
N ILE A 199 26.58 58.77 2.26
CA ILE A 199 27.82 58.39 2.94
C ILE A 199 28.97 58.28 1.94
N ALA A 200 28.74 57.67 0.77
CA ALA A 200 29.74 57.55 -0.29
C ALA A 200 30.20 58.91 -0.82
N VAL A 201 29.27 59.87 -1.01
CA VAL A 201 29.60 61.24 -1.42
C VAL A 201 30.44 61.95 -0.35
N GLN A 202 30.10 61.80 0.94
CA GLN A 202 30.89 62.36 2.04
C GLN A 202 32.30 61.75 2.09
N GLN A 203 32.41 60.43 1.95
CA GLN A 203 33.71 59.75 1.91
C GLN A 203 34.54 60.18 0.71
N LEU A 204 33.93 60.33 -0.47
CA LEU A 204 34.60 60.80 -1.68
C LEU A 204 35.08 62.25 -1.54
N THR A 205 34.28 63.11 -0.93
CA THR A 205 34.65 64.53 -0.69
C THR A 205 35.85 64.60 0.24
N ARG A 206 35.81 63.88 1.38
CA ARG A 206 36.95 63.79 2.31
C ARG A 206 38.21 63.23 1.63
N ARG A 207 38.07 62.21 0.78
CA ARG A 207 39.20 61.67 0.00
C ARG A 207 39.77 62.71 -0.97
N LYS A 208 38.92 63.43 -1.71
CA LYS A 208 39.36 64.51 -2.61
C LYS A 208 40.06 65.65 -1.88
N GLU A 209 39.56 66.05 -0.72
CA GLU A 209 40.20 67.06 0.13
C GLU A 209 41.58 66.59 0.60
N GLN A 210 41.69 65.33 1.06
CA GLN A 210 42.97 64.71 1.42
C GLN A 210 43.93 64.66 0.23
N ASP A 211 43.49 64.19 -0.94
CA ASP A 211 44.30 64.12 -2.16
C ASP A 211 44.75 65.52 -2.60
N HIS A 212 43.86 66.52 -2.54
CA HIS A 212 44.19 67.91 -2.86
C HIS A 212 45.21 68.47 -1.87
N MET A 213 45.03 68.22 -0.57
CA MET A 213 45.97 68.63 0.48
C MET A 213 47.35 67.99 0.27
N ILE A 214 47.42 66.69 -0.02
CA ILE A 214 48.68 65.99 -0.33
C ILE A 214 49.36 66.63 -1.54
N ASN A 215 48.64 66.82 -2.65
CA ASN A 215 49.17 67.46 -3.86
C ASN A 215 49.61 68.91 -3.62
N TRP A 216 48.89 69.67 -2.78
CA TRP A 216 49.25 71.05 -2.43
C TRP A 216 50.51 71.08 -1.57
N ILE A 217 50.62 70.21 -0.55
CA ILE A 217 51.81 70.07 0.29
C ILE A 217 53.01 69.68 -0.59
N GLU A 218 52.86 68.69 -1.47
CA GLU A 218 53.91 68.25 -2.39
C GLU A 218 54.40 69.40 -3.28
N LYS A 219 53.49 70.16 -3.90
CA LYS A 219 53.84 71.33 -4.72
C LYS A 219 54.57 72.42 -3.93
N ASN A 220 54.10 72.75 -2.72
CA ASN A 220 54.76 73.76 -1.88
C ASN A 220 56.14 73.28 -1.40
N VAL A 221 56.28 72.00 -1.05
CA VAL A 221 57.57 71.41 -0.69
C VAL A 221 58.53 71.47 -1.87
N VAL A 222 58.12 71.02 -3.07
CA VAL A 222 58.95 71.11 -4.29
C VAL A 222 59.35 72.56 -4.58
N GLN A 223 58.41 73.51 -4.55
CA GLN A 223 58.70 74.94 -4.76
C GLN A 223 59.66 75.52 -3.70
N SER A 224 59.50 75.14 -2.43
CA SER A 224 60.39 75.59 -1.36
C SER A 224 61.82 75.03 -1.52
N ILE A 225 61.95 73.80 -2.01
CA ILE A 225 63.24 73.18 -2.33
C ILE A 225 63.85 73.86 -3.58
N THR A 226 63.05 74.17 -4.61
CA THR A 226 63.53 74.89 -5.81
C THR A 226 64.01 76.31 -5.49
N ALA A 227 63.35 77.02 -4.57
CA ALA A 227 63.82 78.33 -4.09
C ALA A 227 65.07 78.21 -3.16
N GLN A 228 65.22 77.08 -2.47
CA GLN A 228 66.41 76.74 -1.67
C GLN A 228 67.53 76.06 -2.49
N GLN A 229 67.48 76.01 -3.82
CA GLN A 229 68.59 75.47 -4.61
C GLN A 229 69.84 76.35 -4.60
N LEU A 230 69.79 77.57 -4.06
CA LEU A 230 70.98 78.42 -3.95
C LEU A 230 71.89 78.12 -2.73
N PRO A 231 71.48 77.41 -1.65
CA PRO A 231 72.44 76.95 -0.63
C PRO A 231 72.58 75.43 -0.39
N VAL A 232 71.80 74.52 -0.98
CA VAL A 232 71.70 73.12 -0.46
C VAL A 232 72.47 72.04 -1.25
N GLU A 233 72.93 72.30 -2.47
CA GLU A 233 73.67 71.30 -3.25
C GLU A 233 75.00 70.84 -2.58
N GLU A 234 75.59 71.66 -1.69
CA GLU A 234 76.82 71.31 -0.95
C GLU A 234 76.62 70.29 0.20
N THR A 235 75.40 70.08 0.71
CA THR A 235 75.21 69.25 1.92
C THR A 235 74.70 67.83 1.65
N MET A 236 74.02 67.59 0.52
CA MET A 236 73.47 66.27 0.19
C MET A 236 74.52 65.27 -0.34
N GLY A 237 75.62 65.74 -0.95
CA GLY A 237 76.75 64.88 -1.31
C GLY A 237 77.49 64.28 -0.09
N SER A 238 77.46 64.97 1.06
CA SER A 238 78.12 64.53 2.30
C SER A 238 77.35 63.42 3.03
N TRP A 239 76.02 63.47 3.02
CA TRP A 239 75.18 62.50 3.74
C TRP A 239 75.00 61.17 3.00
N SER A 240 74.98 61.17 1.67
CA SER A 240 74.87 59.91 0.88
C SER A 240 76.11 59.02 1.00
N SER A 241 77.26 59.56 1.40
CA SER A 241 78.47 58.78 1.68
C SER A 241 78.45 58.13 3.09
N LYS A 242 77.65 58.65 4.03
CA LYS A 242 77.62 58.19 5.44
C LYS A 242 76.66 57.03 5.74
N ASN A 243 75.71 56.71 4.86
CA ASN A 243 74.69 55.68 5.12
C ASN A 243 74.84 54.39 4.29
N ASN A 244 75.97 54.20 3.60
CA ASN A 244 76.25 52.97 2.84
C ASN A 244 76.91 51.85 3.69
N HIS A 245 76.79 51.90 5.03
CA HIS A 245 77.45 50.95 5.95
C HIS A 245 76.49 50.00 6.70
N LYS A 246 75.21 49.91 6.33
CA LYS A 246 74.29 48.90 6.87
C LYS A 246 73.47 48.23 5.77
N SER A 247 74.09 47.27 5.10
CA SER A 247 73.39 46.26 4.31
C SER A 247 73.97 44.87 4.58
N HIS A 248 73.04 43.93 4.83
CA HIS A 248 73.10 42.44 4.82
C HIS A 248 72.95 41.71 6.17
N PRO A 249 72.45 40.45 6.23
CA PRO A 249 71.10 39.97 5.83
C PRO A 249 70.43 38.90 6.78
N ALA A 250 69.10 38.68 6.65
CA ALA A 250 68.26 37.45 6.92
C ALA A 250 68.21 36.78 8.34
N PRO A 251 67.33 35.78 8.69
CA PRO A 251 66.19 35.12 7.99
C PRO A 251 64.85 34.88 8.80
N SER A 252 63.77 34.46 8.09
CA SER A 252 62.60 33.55 8.38
C SER A 252 62.10 33.31 9.84
N SER A 253 60.81 33.11 10.25
CA SER A 253 59.57 32.52 9.68
C SER A 253 58.36 32.71 10.69
N PRO A 254 57.20 31.99 10.71
CA PRO A 254 55.83 32.54 10.54
C PRO A 254 54.81 32.32 11.71
N ALA A 255 53.60 32.92 11.61
CA ALA A 255 52.24 32.42 12.02
C ALA A 255 51.24 33.56 12.39
N ALA A 256 50.14 33.72 11.63
CA ALA A 256 48.71 33.51 12.00
C ALA A 256 48.11 34.52 13.02
N ILE A 257 46.97 35.20 12.77
CA ILE A 257 45.59 34.68 12.79
C ILE A 257 44.59 35.68 12.15
N THR A 258 43.74 35.14 11.26
CA THR A 258 42.31 35.40 10.96
C THR A 258 41.79 36.79 10.55
N ALA A 259 41.35 36.86 9.28
CA ALA A 259 40.20 37.65 8.84
C ALA A 259 39.25 36.77 8.02
N SER A 260 37.97 36.83 8.40
CA SER A 260 36.81 36.20 7.76
C SER A 260 35.98 37.25 7.02
N ALA A 261 35.77 37.06 5.72
CA ALA A 261 34.57 37.43 4.93
C ALA A 261 34.85 37.00 3.48
N SER A 262 34.31 35.86 3.00
CA SER A 262 32.98 35.72 2.42
C SER A 262 32.70 36.65 1.22
N THR A 263 32.83 36.12 0.01
CA THR A 263 31.86 36.39 -1.07
C THR A 263 31.69 35.12 -1.90
N SER A 264 30.42 34.87 -2.18
CA SER A 264 29.77 33.82 -2.96
C SER A 264 30.37 33.53 -4.35
N SER A 265 30.36 32.27 -4.74
CA SER A 265 29.66 31.81 -5.96
C SER A 265 29.54 30.29 -6.00
N SER A 266 28.33 29.81 -5.75
CA SER A 266 27.63 28.72 -6.43
C SER A 266 28.46 27.59 -7.05
N THR A 267 28.51 26.45 -6.37
CA THR A 267 28.47 25.13 -7.00
C THR A 267 27.73 24.19 -6.06
N THR A 268 26.47 23.91 -6.37
CA THR A 268 25.70 22.85 -5.72
C THR A 268 24.76 22.29 -6.77
N THR A 269 24.63 20.96 -6.77
CA THR A 269 23.57 20.15 -7.39
C THR A 269 23.88 19.47 -8.72
N VAL A 270 24.85 18.55 -8.76
CA VAL A 270 24.79 17.37 -9.67
C VAL A 270 25.40 16.12 -8.98
N VAL A 271 25.10 15.85 -7.71
CA VAL A 271 25.41 14.54 -7.08
C VAL A 271 24.36 14.21 -6.02
N MET A 272 23.07 14.23 -6.36
CA MET A 272 21.99 13.69 -5.51
C MET A 272 20.78 13.22 -6.35
N ILE A 273 21.02 12.81 -7.60
CA ILE A 273 20.00 12.15 -8.45
C ILE A 273 20.61 10.87 -9.02
N THR A 274 20.98 9.92 -8.16
CA THR A 274 21.22 8.53 -8.57
C THR A 274 21.08 7.50 -7.45
N ARG A 275 20.47 7.86 -6.30
CA ARG A 275 20.28 6.92 -5.18
C ARG A 275 18.88 6.96 -4.57
N VAL A 276 17.86 7.20 -5.38
CA VAL A 276 16.43 7.02 -5.02
C VAL A 276 15.66 6.32 -6.16
N LYS A 277 16.35 5.48 -6.96
CA LYS A 277 15.72 4.66 -8.02
C LYS A 277 15.76 3.15 -7.73
N SER A 278 16.06 2.72 -6.51
CA SER A 278 16.07 1.28 -6.15
C SER A 278 15.09 0.90 -5.02
N ILE A 279 14.10 1.75 -4.73
CA ILE A 279 13.09 1.49 -3.67
C ILE A 279 11.66 1.37 -4.25
N PHE A 280 11.49 1.44 -5.58
CA PHE A 280 10.17 1.38 -6.22
C PHE A 280 10.03 0.31 -7.32
N ASP A 281 10.76 -0.80 -7.20
CA ASP A 281 10.46 -2.04 -7.93
C ASP A 281 10.21 -3.16 -6.91
N LYS A 282 8.94 -3.35 -6.59
CA LYS A 282 8.29 -4.57 -6.10
C LYS A 282 6.88 -4.61 -6.67
#